data_AF-A0A509LKN7-F1
#
_entry.id   AF-A0A509LKN7-F1
#
_cell.length_a   1.000
_cell.length_b   1.000
_cell.length_c   1.000
_cell.angle_alpha   90.00
_cell.angle_beta   90.00
_cell.angle_gamma   90.00
#
_symmetry.space_group_name_H-M   'P 1'
#
loop_
_entity.id
_entity.type
_entity.pdbx_description
1 polymer ?
#
loop_
_entity_poly.entity_id
_entity_poly.type
_entity_poly.pdbx_seq_one_letter_code
_entity_poly.pdbx_strand_id
1 'polypeptide(L)'
;MKINKKQMLRKLFWDRNIDTGYMLSLLEGKPELIPGDKIDLYRRFLNSCDWYTLLNLFSVDILKDEILDEKVISRLFPKELREKYRYAKKILSE
;
A
#
# COMPACT_ATOMS: atom_id res chain seq x y z
N MET A 1 16.87 -4.19 9.66
CA MET A 1 17.34 -3.88 8.29
C MET A 1 16.65 -2.58 7.86
N LYS A 2 17.38 -1.47 7.63
CA LYS A 2 16.76 -0.22 7.15
C LYS A 2 16.42 -0.38 5.68
N ILE A 3 15.14 -0.56 5.35
CA ILE A 3 14.67 -0.62 3.95
C ILE A 3 14.92 0.75 3.31
N ASN A 4 15.68 0.78 2.21
CA ASN A 4 15.80 1.98 1.40
C ASN A 4 14.50 2.17 0.60
N LYS A 5 13.56 2.93 1.19
CA LYS A 5 12.21 3.16 0.65
C LYS A 5 12.24 3.59 -0.82
N LYS A 6 13.15 4.50 -1.20
CA LYS A 6 13.28 4.98 -2.59
C LYS A 6 13.65 3.87 -3.57
N GLN A 7 14.62 3.03 -3.23
CA GLN A 7 15.05 1.94 -4.10
C GLN A 7 13.95 0.89 -4.27
N MET A 8 13.20 0.61 -3.21
CA MET A 8 12.07 -0.31 -3.26
C MET A 8 10.93 0.24 -4.13
N LEU A 9 10.55 1.50 -3.95
CA LEU A 9 9.52 2.16 -4.78
C LEU A 9 9.90 2.12 -6.26
N ARG A 10 11.15 2.41 -6.59
CA ARG A 10 11.65 2.33 -7.98
C ARG A 10 11.54 0.92 -8.57
N LYS A 11 11.73 -0.12 -7.76
CA LYS A 11 11.54 -1.52 -8.18
C LYS A 11 10.07 -1.89 -8.32
N LEU A 12 9.19 -1.40 -7.44
CA LEU A 12 7.76 -1.73 -7.45
C LEU A 12 6.99 -1.05 -8.60
N PHE A 13 7.46 0.12 -9.00
CA PHE A 13 6.84 0.98 -10.02
C PHE A 13 7.78 1.24 -11.20
N TRP A 14 8.66 0.29 -11.51
CA TRP A 14 9.63 0.42 -12.60
C TRP A 14 8.98 0.71 -13.97
N ASP A 15 7.76 0.22 -14.15
CA ASP A 15 6.97 0.33 -15.38
C ASP A 15 6.09 1.59 -15.41
N ARG A 16 6.13 2.44 -14.37
CA ARG A 16 5.34 3.66 -14.30
C ARG A 16 6.21 4.88 -14.06
N ASN A 17 5.91 5.94 -14.80
CA ASN A 17 6.51 7.25 -14.56
C ASN A 17 5.76 7.95 -13.41
N ILE A 18 6.02 7.52 -12.18
CA ILE A 18 5.41 8.11 -10.98
C ILE A 18 6.43 9.00 -10.28
N ASP A 19 5.99 10.21 -9.91
CA ASP A 19 6.82 11.13 -9.15
C ASP A 19 7.24 10.53 -7.79
N THR A 20 8.53 10.66 -7.47
CA THR A 20 9.08 10.10 -6.23
C THR A 20 8.64 10.90 -5.00
N GLY A 21 8.44 12.21 -5.15
CA GLY A 21 7.88 13.06 -4.09
C GLY A 21 6.48 12.61 -3.71
N TYR A 22 5.63 12.37 -4.72
CA TYR A 22 4.29 11.82 -4.57
C TYR A 22 4.28 10.49 -3.80
N MET A 23 5.16 9.54 -4.17
CA MET A 23 5.24 8.24 -3.50
C MET A 23 5.63 8.38 -2.03
N LEU A 24 6.56 9.29 -1.71
CA LEU A 24 6.97 9.55 -0.34
C LEU A 24 5.83 10.18 0.48
N SER A 25 5.12 11.16 -0.08
CA SER A 25 3.95 11.76 0.56
C SER A 25 2.87 10.73 0.86
N LEU A 26 2.65 9.78 -0.05
CA LEU A 26 1.71 8.68 0.13
C LEU A 26 2.13 7.70 1.25
N LEU A 27 3.43 7.41 1.37
CA LEU A 27 3.95 6.61 2.50
C LEU A 27 3.83 7.34 3.85
N GLU A 28 3.88 8.68 3.83
CA GLU A 28 3.78 9.54 5.02
C GLU A 28 2.34 9.90 5.39
N GLY A 29 1.34 9.45 4.62
CA GLY A 29 -0.07 9.78 4.86
C GLY A 29 -0.40 11.26 4.65
N LYS A 30 0.44 12.00 3.90
CA LYS A 30 0.22 13.42 3.62
C LYS A 30 -0.82 13.58 2.50
N PRO A 31 -1.93 14.30 2.75
CA PRO A 31 -3.09 14.34 1.85
C PRO A 31 -2.98 15.35 0.68
N GLU A 32 -1.90 16.13 0.62
CA GLU A 32 -1.83 17.28 -0.28
C GLU A 32 -1.49 16.84 -1.71
N LEU A 33 -2.55 16.78 -2.52
CA LEU A 33 -2.57 16.44 -3.94
C LEU A 33 -1.94 15.09 -4.28
N ILE A 34 -2.79 14.06 -4.24
CA ILE A 34 -2.50 12.76 -4.83
C ILE A 34 -3.10 12.76 -6.26
N PRO A 35 -2.34 12.99 -7.35
CA PRO A 35 -2.88 12.90 -8.71
C PRO A 35 -2.95 11.41 -9.11
N GLY A 36 -4.11 10.95 -9.56
CA GLY A 36 -4.29 9.58 -10.08
C GLY A 36 -4.58 8.50 -9.03
N ASP A 37 -4.97 7.31 -9.52
CA ASP A 37 -5.68 6.23 -8.84
C ASP A 37 -4.90 5.62 -7.64
N LYS A 38 -4.93 6.31 -6.49
CA LYS A 38 -4.41 5.90 -5.17
C LYS A 38 -4.73 4.43 -4.85
N ILE A 39 -5.93 3.98 -5.23
CA ILE A 39 -6.40 2.61 -5.03
C ILE A 39 -5.52 1.61 -5.78
N ASP A 40 -5.12 1.91 -7.02
CA ASP A 40 -4.29 1.02 -7.82
C ASP A 40 -2.86 0.91 -7.29
N LEU A 41 -2.35 1.96 -6.65
CA LEU A 41 -1.06 1.92 -5.97
C LEU A 41 -1.12 1.03 -4.73
N TYR A 42 -2.13 1.21 -3.88
CA TYR A 42 -2.33 0.34 -2.71
C TYR A 42 -2.52 -1.10 -3.12
N ARG A 43 -3.29 -1.34 -4.19
CA ARG A 43 -3.44 -2.67 -4.76
C ARG A 43 -2.08 -3.28 -5.16
N ARG A 44 -1.20 -2.51 -5.78
CA ARG A 44 0.16 -2.96 -6.12
C ARG A 44 1.00 -3.28 -4.89
N PHE A 45 0.96 -2.45 -3.86
CA PHE A 45 1.64 -2.73 -2.60
C PHE A 45 1.16 -4.05 -1.99
N LEU A 46 -0.16 -4.27 -1.91
CA LEU A 46 -0.75 -5.50 -1.39
C LEU A 46 -0.41 -6.74 -2.25
N ASN A 47 -0.25 -6.59 -3.57
CA ASN A 47 0.13 -7.70 -4.45
C ASN A 47 1.63 -8.03 -4.41
N SER A 48 2.48 -7.02 -4.17
CA SER A 48 3.93 -7.12 -4.43
C SER A 48 4.78 -7.13 -3.16
N CYS A 49 4.22 -6.72 -2.02
CA CYS A 49 4.92 -6.64 -0.75
C CYS A 49 4.39 -7.68 0.23
N ASP A 50 5.29 -8.28 1.01
CA ASP A 50 4.90 -9.06 2.17
C ASP A 50 4.34 -8.17 3.30
N TRP A 51 3.69 -8.79 4.28
CA TRP A 51 3.04 -8.09 5.39
C TRP A 51 3.99 -7.26 6.25
N TYR A 52 5.20 -7.77 6.53
CA TYR A 52 6.18 -7.05 7.34
C TYR A 52 6.74 -5.84 6.58
N THR A 53 6.90 -5.94 5.27
CA THR A 53 7.27 -4.80 4.42
C THR A 53 6.18 -3.72 4.47
N LEU A 54 4.90 -4.09 4.40
CA LEU A 54 3.79 -3.13 4.52
C LEU A 54 3.79 -2.42 5.87
N LEU A 55 3.95 -3.15 6.98
CA LEU A 55 4.05 -2.60 8.34
C LEU A 55 5.26 -1.66 8.54
N ASN A 56 6.37 -1.90 7.84
CA ASN A 56 7.54 -1.02 7.89
C ASN A 56 7.39 0.25 7.03
N LEU A 57 6.53 0.20 6.01
CA LEU A 57 6.37 1.29 5.06
C LEU A 57 5.35 2.32 5.52
N PHE A 58 4.22 1.84 6.07
CA PHE A 58 3.06 2.63 6.40
C PHE A 58 2.78 2.58 7.90
N SER A 59 2.19 3.64 8.44
CA SER A 59 1.63 3.58 9.80
C SER A 59 0.43 2.63 9.84
N VAL A 60 0.11 2.14 11.04
CA VAL A 60 -1.04 1.25 11.26
C VAL A 60 -2.35 1.93 10.85
N ASP A 61 -2.49 3.23 11.11
CA ASP A 61 -3.68 4.01 10.75
C ASP A 61 -3.87 4.04 9.22
N ILE A 62 -2.81 4.34 8.45
CA ILE A 62 -2.88 4.34 6.97
C ILE A 62 -3.20 2.94 6.44
N LEU A 63 -2.60 1.90 7.05
CA LEU A 63 -2.89 0.52 6.66
C LEU A 63 -4.35 0.19 6.84
N LYS A 64 -4.93 0.52 7.99
CA LYS A 64 -6.31 0.20 8.35
C LYS A 64 -7.32 1.01 7.54
N ASP A 65 -7.10 2.32 7.43
CA ASP A 65 -8.09 3.27 6.93
C ASP A 65 -8.02 3.46 5.41
N GLU A 66 -6.83 3.27 4.81
CA GLU A 66 -6.64 3.54 3.38
C GLU A 66 -6.25 2.30 2.58
N ILE A 67 -5.23 1.56 3.00
CA ILE A 67 -4.67 0.45 2.20
C ILE A 67 -5.58 -0.77 2.24
N LEU A 68 -6.06 -1.13 3.43
CA LEU A 68 -6.98 -2.23 3.67
C LEU A 68 -8.44 -1.77 3.51
N ASP A 69 -8.70 -0.65 2.84
CA ASP A 69 -10.05 -0.28 2.49
C ASP A 69 -10.67 -1.29 1.51
N GLU A 70 -11.99 -1.51 1.61
CA GLU A 70 -12.68 -2.49 0.76
C GLU A 70 -12.62 -2.09 -0.72
N LYS A 71 -12.50 -0.80 -1.05
CA LYS A 71 -12.29 -0.31 -2.43
C LYS A 71 -10.97 -0.81 -3.02
N VAL A 72 -9.96 -1.06 -2.18
CA VAL A 72 -8.66 -1.64 -2.57
C VAL A 72 -8.73 -3.16 -2.58
N ILE A 73 -9.17 -3.75 -1.47
CA ILE A 73 -9.17 -5.21 -1.29
C ILE A 73 -10.03 -5.91 -2.34
N SER A 74 -11.22 -5.38 -2.65
CA SER A 74 -12.12 -5.96 -3.66
C SER A 74 -11.47 -6.10 -5.06
N ARG A 75 -10.46 -5.28 -5.36
CA ARG A 75 -9.73 -5.29 -6.64
C ARG A 75 -8.52 -6.23 -6.66
N LEU A 76 -8.18 -6.88 -5.55
CA LEU A 76 -7.08 -7.85 -5.50
C LEU A 76 -7.49 -9.18 -6.13
N PHE A 77 -6.51 -9.86 -6.70
CA PHE A 77 -6.64 -11.21 -7.23
C PHE A 77 -5.38 -12.01 -6.84
N PRO A 78 -5.51 -13.28 -6.43
CA PRO A 78 -6.72 -14.11 -6.44
C PRO A 78 -7.62 -13.91 -5.18
N LYS A 79 -8.71 -14.68 -5.06
CA LYS A 79 -9.72 -14.50 -3.98
C LYS A 79 -9.12 -14.69 -2.59
N GLU A 80 -8.19 -15.62 -2.47
CA GLU A 80 -7.48 -15.97 -1.24
C GLU A 80 -6.69 -14.77 -0.71
N LEU A 81 -6.13 -13.95 -1.62
CA LEU A 81 -5.42 -12.73 -1.24
C LEU A 81 -6.38 -11.69 -0.63
N ARG A 82 -7.60 -11.59 -1.15
CA ARG A 82 -8.63 -10.72 -0.57
C ARG A 82 -8.98 -11.16 0.85
N GLU A 83 -9.22 -12.45 1.04
CA GLU A 83 -9.59 -13.01 2.34
C GLU A 83 -8.47 -12.81 3.37
N LYS A 84 -7.22 -13.03 2.97
CA LYS A 84 -6.04 -12.74 3.80
C LYS A 84 -6.04 -11.30 4.30
N TYR A 85 -6.25 -10.33 3.42
CA TYR A 85 -6.19 -8.91 3.81
C TYR A 85 -7.44 -8.44 4.57
N ARG A 86 -8.61 -9.03 4.32
CA ARG A 86 -9.79 -8.80 5.18
C ARG A 86 -9.56 -9.32 6.59
N TYR A 87 -8.93 -10.48 6.74
CA TYR A 87 -8.55 -11.01 8.03
C TYR A 87 -7.54 -10.11 8.75
N ALA A 88 -6.50 -9.65 8.04
CA ALA A 88 -5.53 -8.70 8.59
C ALA A 88 -6.20 -7.39 9.04
N LYS A 89 -7.15 -6.84 8.26
CA LYS A 89 -7.93 -5.66 8.65
C LYS A 89 -8.72 -5.89 9.93
N LYS A 90 -9.35 -7.06 10.07
CA LYS A 90 -10.11 -7.44 11.26
C LYS A 90 -9.20 -7.43 12.51
N ILE A 91 -8.04 -8.07 12.44
CA ILE A 91 -7.06 -8.10 13.55
C ILE A 91 -6.59 -6.70 13.92
N LEU A 92 -6.29 -5.84 12.93
CA LEU A 92 -5.86 -4.46 13.21
C LEU A 92 -6.99 -3.55 13.72
N SER A 93 -8.24 -4.03 13.70
CA SER A 93 -9.41 -3.30 14.18
C SER A 93 -9.94 -3.80 15.52
N GLU A 94 -9.40 -4.91 16.03
CA GLU A 94 -9.58 -5.41 17.40
C GLU A 94 -8.66 -4.65 18.36
#